data_AF-A0A947Y3X0-F1
#
_entry.id   AF-A0A947Y3X0-F1
#
_cell.length_a   1.000
_cell.length_b   1.000
_cell.length_c   1.000
_cell.angle_alpha   90.00
_cell.angle_beta   90.00
_cell.angle_gamma   90.00
#
_symmetry.space_group_name_H-M   'P 1'
#
loop_
_entity.id
_entity.type
_entity.pdbx_description
1 polymer ?
#
loop_
_entity_poly.entity_id
_entity_poly.type
_entity_poly.pdbx_seq_one_letter_code
_entity_poly.pdbx_strand_id
1 'polypeptide(L)'
;MITEAGREAAKKRKWYEKYLPFVARSPEMQLRWLESTFKKGVLSPNEVTPYLKLFMAPDGEGNLARVRGLLHALSGSLIEKMLGAADIYDVPDLFRCIAVPTVAQAVIAITKSPPPYEKTPELVVDKVFQAVYDCSEELLARAAAEVA
;
A
#
# COMPACT_ATOMS: atom_id res chain seq x y z
N MET A 1 16.80 33.72 15.49
CA MET A 1 17.49 32.62 14.80
C MET A 1 16.64 31.36 14.95
N ILE A 2 16.19 30.74 13.86
CA ILE A 2 15.44 29.47 13.93
C ILE A 2 16.47 28.33 14.03
N THR A 3 16.44 27.61 15.14
CA THR A 3 17.29 26.43 15.40
C THR A 3 17.07 25.35 14.34
N GLU A 4 18.04 24.47 14.12
CA GLU A 4 17.88 23.34 13.17
C GLU A 4 16.67 22.47 13.50
N ALA A 5 16.40 22.25 14.80
CA ALA A 5 15.19 21.59 15.28
C ALA A 5 13.89 22.34 14.87
N GLY A 6 13.90 23.69 14.87
CA GLY A 6 12.79 24.50 14.38
C GLY A 6 12.59 24.41 12.87
N ARG A 7 13.66 24.23 12.09
CA ARG A 7 13.57 24.00 10.63
C ARG A 7 13.07 22.59 10.30
N GLU A 8 13.50 21.58 11.03
CA GLU A 8 12.98 20.21 10.88
C GLU A 8 11.50 20.12 11.25
N ALA A 9 11.08 20.74 12.35
CA ALA A 9 9.67 20.78 12.75
C ALA A 9 8.80 21.55 11.74
N ALA A 10 9.31 22.63 11.16
CA ALA A 10 8.62 23.38 10.11
C ALA A 10 8.54 22.62 8.77
N LYS A 11 9.60 21.90 8.38
CA LYS A 11 9.56 20.95 7.26
C LYS A 11 8.57 19.82 7.54
N LYS A 12 8.52 19.32 8.78
CA LYS A 12 7.55 18.31 9.24
C LYS A 12 6.11 18.81 9.09
N ARG A 13 5.81 20.04 9.52
CA ARG A 13 4.47 20.65 9.33
C ARG A 13 4.08 20.79 7.85
N LYS A 14 4.98 21.28 7.00
CA LYS A 14 4.70 21.51 5.56
C LYS A 14 4.42 20.25 4.75
N TRP A 15 5.01 19.09 5.08
CA TRP A 15 4.71 17.87 4.32
C TRP A 15 3.34 17.31 4.68
N TYR A 16 2.91 17.38 5.95
CA TYR A 16 1.56 16.99 6.36
C TYR A 16 0.51 17.88 5.68
N GLU A 17 0.74 19.19 5.57
CA GLU A 17 -0.17 20.13 4.88
C GLU A 17 -0.49 19.72 3.44
N LYS A 18 0.46 19.11 2.72
CA LYS A 18 0.22 18.58 1.37
C LYS A 18 -0.83 17.47 1.36
N TYR A 19 -0.86 16.64 2.40
CA TYR A 19 -1.74 15.48 2.49
C TYR A 19 -3.01 15.75 3.31
N LEU A 20 -3.10 16.87 4.04
CA LEU A 20 -4.29 17.26 4.80
C LEU A 20 -5.59 17.23 3.96
N PRO A 21 -5.62 17.71 2.70
CA PRO A 21 -6.83 17.62 1.88
C PRO A 21 -7.26 16.19 1.53
N PHE A 22 -6.34 15.22 1.63
CA PHE A 22 -6.64 13.81 1.46
C PHE A 22 -7.11 13.19 2.78
N VAL A 23 -6.37 13.43 3.88
CA VAL A 23 -6.69 12.90 5.21
C VAL A 23 -8.04 13.41 5.72
N ALA A 24 -8.41 14.66 5.42
CA ALA A 24 -9.70 15.23 5.81
C ALA A 24 -10.91 14.62 5.08
N ARG A 25 -10.70 13.76 4.07
CA ARG A 25 -11.78 13.07 3.34
C ARG A 25 -12.26 11.85 4.11
N SER A 26 -13.53 11.48 3.91
CA SER A 26 -14.00 10.18 4.35
C SER A 26 -13.23 9.06 3.65
N PRO A 27 -13.12 7.88 4.27
CA PRO A 27 -12.63 6.65 3.65
C PRO A 27 -13.06 6.39 2.18
N GLU A 28 -14.34 6.51 1.89
CA GLU A 28 -14.92 6.29 0.56
C GLU A 28 -14.46 7.38 -0.42
N MET A 29 -14.30 8.61 0.06
CA MET A 29 -13.78 9.72 -0.73
C MET A 29 -12.27 9.61 -0.97
N GLN A 30 -11.51 9.06 -0.03
CA GLN A 30 -10.09 8.74 -0.20
C GLN A 30 -9.92 7.66 -1.28
N LEU A 31 -10.72 6.58 -1.20
CA LEU A 31 -10.70 5.52 -2.20
C LEU A 31 -11.10 6.02 -3.59
N ARG A 32 -12.21 6.78 -3.72
CA ARG A 32 -12.60 7.40 -4.99
C ARG A 32 -11.53 8.35 -5.55
N TRP A 33 -10.79 9.03 -4.68
CA TRP A 33 -9.67 9.85 -5.12
C TRP A 33 -8.54 8.98 -5.69
N LEU A 34 -8.16 7.90 -5.00
CA LEU A 34 -7.16 6.94 -5.47
C LEU A 34 -7.56 6.32 -6.82
N GLU A 35 -8.80 5.86 -6.95
CA GLU A 35 -9.39 5.38 -8.21
C GLU A 35 -9.21 6.38 -9.35
N SER A 36 -9.62 7.63 -9.12
CA SER A 36 -9.48 8.68 -10.12
C SER A 36 -8.00 8.92 -10.48
N THR A 37 -7.10 8.92 -9.50
CA THR A 37 -5.67 9.11 -9.73
C THR A 37 -5.09 8.00 -10.59
N PHE A 38 -5.38 6.73 -10.28
CA PHE A 38 -4.95 5.57 -11.06
C PHE A 38 -5.56 5.49 -12.45
N LYS A 39 -6.79 5.99 -12.63
CA LYS A 39 -7.46 6.04 -13.93
C LYS A 39 -6.88 7.13 -14.82
N LYS A 40 -6.60 8.30 -14.26
CA LYS A 40 -6.05 9.44 -15.01
C LYS A 40 -4.55 9.30 -15.28
N GLY A 41 -3.82 8.52 -14.47
CA GLY A 41 -2.37 8.32 -14.65
C GLY A 41 -1.54 9.58 -14.43
N VAL A 42 -2.06 10.54 -13.65
CA VAL A 42 -1.45 11.87 -13.46
C VAL A 42 -0.29 11.82 -12.46
N LEU A 43 -0.28 10.83 -11.57
CA LEU A 43 0.79 10.61 -10.60
C LEU A 43 1.52 9.31 -10.92
N SER A 44 2.83 9.33 -10.80
CA SER A 44 3.65 8.11 -10.84
C SER A 44 3.38 7.24 -9.60
N PRO A 45 3.68 5.92 -9.65
CA PRO A 45 3.50 5.04 -8.50
C PRO A 45 4.10 5.58 -7.20
N ASN A 46 5.32 6.12 -7.25
CA ASN A 46 6.03 6.70 -6.11
C ASN A 46 5.33 7.94 -5.53
N GLU A 47 4.62 8.71 -6.36
CA GLU A 47 3.85 9.86 -5.90
C GLU A 47 2.51 9.45 -5.28
N VAL A 48 2.01 8.25 -5.60
CA VAL A 48 0.79 7.67 -5.02
C VAL A 48 1.07 6.97 -3.70
N THR A 49 2.27 6.40 -3.52
CA THR A 49 2.67 5.64 -2.30
C THR A 49 2.30 6.33 -0.99
N PRO A 50 2.56 7.64 -0.76
CA PRO A 50 2.21 8.30 0.50
C PRO A 50 0.69 8.33 0.76
N TYR A 51 -0.12 8.43 -0.28
CA TYR A 51 -1.59 8.43 -0.15
C TYR A 51 -2.12 7.04 0.16
N LEU A 52 -1.53 6.00 -0.45
CA LEU A 52 -1.85 4.60 -0.09
C LEU A 52 -1.49 4.32 1.36
N LYS A 53 -0.29 4.73 1.80
CA LYS A 53 0.13 4.58 3.19
C LYS A 53 -0.82 5.29 4.16
N LEU A 54 -1.29 6.49 3.83
CA LEU A 54 -2.27 7.22 4.64
C LEU A 54 -3.65 6.57 4.63
N PHE A 55 -4.08 6.01 3.50
CA PHE A 55 -5.34 5.28 3.39
C PHE A 55 -5.34 3.98 4.20
N MET A 56 -4.19 3.30 4.22
CA MET A 56 -3.94 2.07 4.98
C MET A 56 -3.55 2.33 6.44
N ALA A 57 -3.23 3.58 6.81
CA ALA A 57 -2.67 3.91 8.11
C ALA A 57 -3.57 3.39 9.24
N PRO A 58 -3.00 2.70 10.24
CA PRO A 58 -3.79 2.04 11.27
C PRO A 58 -4.35 3.05 12.26
N ASP A 59 -5.68 3.16 12.31
CA ASP A 59 -6.43 3.73 13.44
C ASP A 59 -6.95 2.61 14.39
N GLY A 60 -6.35 1.41 14.34
CA GLY A 60 -6.73 0.20 15.07
C GLY A 60 -7.32 -0.93 14.19
N GLU A 61 -7.67 -2.08 14.78
CA GLU A 61 -8.24 -3.26 14.07
C GLU A 61 -9.50 -2.94 13.24
N GLY A 62 -10.30 -1.95 13.66
CA GLY A 62 -11.47 -1.48 12.91
C GLY A 62 -11.11 -0.91 11.53
N ASN A 63 -9.86 -0.49 11.33
CA ASN A 63 -9.40 0.07 10.07
C ASN A 63 -9.23 -0.99 8.98
N LEU A 64 -8.67 -2.16 9.31
CA LEU A 64 -8.47 -3.25 8.34
C LEU A 64 -9.82 -3.80 7.84
N ALA A 65 -10.77 -4.01 8.75
CA ALA A 65 -12.12 -4.45 8.38
C ALA A 65 -12.82 -3.43 7.46
N ARG A 66 -12.71 -2.14 7.77
CA ARG A 66 -13.22 -1.04 6.93
C ARG A 66 -12.58 -1.05 5.55
N VAL A 67 -11.25 -1.07 5.49
CA VAL A 67 -10.51 -1.07 4.22
C VAL A 67 -10.88 -2.29 3.40
N ARG A 68 -10.92 -3.49 4.01
CA ARG A 68 -11.37 -4.72 3.34
C ARG A 68 -12.76 -4.58 2.73
N GLY A 69 -13.71 -3.99 3.46
CA GLY A 69 -15.05 -3.71 2.94
C GLY A 69 -15.06 -2.77 1.74
N LEU A 70 -14.21 -1.74 1.76
CA LEU A 70 -14.06 -0.80 0.65
C LEU A 70 -13.39 -1.44 -0.57
N LEU A 71 -12.35 -2.26 -0.37
CA LEU A 71 -11.64 -2.93 -1.46
C LEU A 71 -12.46 -4.04 -2.12
N HIS A 72 -13.43 -4.63 -1.42
CA HIS A 72 -14.28 -5.70 -1.95
C HIS A 72 -15.03 -5.31 -3.24
N ALA A 73 -15.37 -4.03 -3.41
CA ALA A 73 -16.09 -3.54 -4.59
C ALA A 73 -15.17 -3.14 -5.77
N LEU A 74 -13.85 -3.23 -5.60
CA LEU A 74 -12.89 -2.77 -6.61
C LEU A 74 -12.62 -3.83 -7.67
N SER A 75 -12.30 -3.36 -8.87
CA SER A 75 -11.82 -4.24 -9.93
C SER A 75 -10.42 -4.79 -9.63
N GLY A 76 -10.14 -6.02 -10.06
CA GLY A 76 -8.82 -6.63 -9.91
C GLY A 76 -7.68 -5.76 -10.46
N SER A 77 -7.91 -5.10 -11.60
CA SER A 77 -6.94 -4.19 -12.22
C SER A 77 -6.59 -2.96 -11.38
N LEU A 78 -7.51 -2.48 -10.54
CA LEU A 78 -7.23 -1.36 -9.65
C LEU A 78 -6.45 -1.83 -8.43
N ILE A 79 -6.79 -3.00 -7.89
CA ILE A 79 -6.03 -3.64 -6.81
C ILE A 79 -4.59 -3.91 -7.26
N GLU A 80 -4.38 -4.37 -8.49
CA GLU A 80 -3.04 -4.55 -9.08
C GLU A 80 -2.27 -3.22 -9.12
N LYS A 81 -2.91 -2.11 -9.50
CA LYS A 81 -2.28 -0.77 -9.47
C LYS A 81 -1.96 -0.31 -8.06
N MET A 82 -2.85 -0.56 -7.09
CA MET A 82 -2.60 -0.24 -5.67
C MET A 82 -1.42 -1.04 -5.13
N LEU A 83 -1.39 -2.35 -5.40
CA LEU A 83 -0.26 -3.20 -5.07
C LEU A 83 1.00 -2.69 -5.75
N GLY A 84 0.99 -2.34 -7.04
CA GLY A 84 2.17 -1.80 -7.72
C GLY A 84 2.71 -0.50 -7.10
N ALA A 85 1.84 0.36 -6.57
CA ALA A 85 2.22 1.65 -5.98
C ALA A 85 2.51 1.61 -4.47
N ALA A 86 2.08 0.58 -3.75
CA ALA A 86 2.35 0.44 -2.32
C ALA A 86 3.85 0.30 -2.05
N ASP A 87 4.33 0.73 -0.89
CA ASP A 87 5.67 0.33 -0.44
C ASP A 87 5.64 -1.16 -0.05
N ILE A 88 6.76 -1.86 -0.13
CA ILE A 88 6.86 -3.27 0.27
C ILE A 88 6.40 -3.49 1.72
N TYR A 89 6.64 -2.50 2.58
CA TYR A 89 6.22 -2.54 3.99
C TYR A 89 4.70 -2.48 4.18
N ASP A 90 3.98 -1.89 3.24
CA ASP A 90 2.52 -1.73 3.30
C ASP A 90 1.79 -2.89 2.57
N VAL A 91 2.52 -3.70 1.80
CA VAL A 91 1.97 -4.82 1.03
C VAL A 91 1.28 -5.87 1.89
N PRO A 92 1.84 -6.34 3.02
CA PRO A 92 1.19 -7.38 3.83
C PRO A 92 -0.23 -6.99 4.26
N ASP A 93 -0.41 -5.76 4.73
CA ASP A 93 -1.71 -5.28 5.21
C ASP A 93 -2.68 -5.00 4.07
N LEU A 94 -2.18 -4.45 2.96
CA LEU A 94 -3.00 -4.27 1.76
C LEU A 94 -3.47 -5.62 1.22
N PHE A 95 -2.59 -6.62 1.16
CA PHE A 95 -2.90 -7.95 0.63
C PHE A 95 -3.97 -8.66 1.48
N ARG A 96 -3.87 -8.58 2.81
CA ARG A 96 -4.88 -9.09 3.74
C ARG A 96 -6.27 -8.46 3.56
N CYS A 97 -6.33 -7.23 3.04
CA CYS A 97 -7.59 -6.55 2.76
C CYS A 97 -8.22 -6.98 1.42
N ILE A 98 -7.55 -7.79 0.60
CA ILE A 98 -8.10 -8.31 -0.66
C ILE A 98 -8.98 -9.52 -0.34
N ALA A 99 -10.24 -9.48 -0.76
CA ALA A 99 -11.18 -10.56 -0.43
C ALA A 99 -10.85 -11.88 -1.15
N VAL A 100 -10.52 -11.80 -2.43
CA VAL A 100 -10.17 -12.95 -3.29
C VAL A 100 -8.96 -12.55 -4.15
N PRO A 101 -7.73 -12.70 -3.62
CA PRO A 101 -6.53 -12.32 -4.36
C PRO A 101 -6.28 -13.23 -5.57
N THR A 102 -5.81 -12.65 -6.67
CA THR A 102 -5.47 -13.37 -7.90
C THR A 102 -3.97 -13.70 -7.97
N VAL A 103 -3.59 -14.63 -8.86
CA VAL A 103 -2.17 -14.97 -9.10
C VAL A 103 -1.38 -13.73 -9.54
N ALA A 104 -1.93 -12.92 -10.45
CA ALA A 104 -1.28 -11.68 -10.91
C ALA A 104 -1.02 -10.70 -9.75
N GLN A 105 -1.98 -10.56 -8.82
CA GLN A 105 -1.81 -9.73 -7.63
C GLN A 105 -0.75 -10.29 -6.68
N ALA A 106 -0.72 -11.60 -6.49
CA ALA A 106 0.30 -12.28 -5.70
C ALA A 106 1.69 -12.10 -6.33
N VAL A 107 1.83 -12.24 -7.65
CA VAL A 107 3.08 -11.97 -8.40
C VAL A 107 3.56 -10.54 -8.15
N ILE A 108 2.69 -9.53 -8.26
CA ILE A 108 3.06 -8.13 -7.97
C ILE A 108 3.53 -7.98 -6.52
N ALA A 109 2.89 -8.66 -5.57
CA ALA A 109 3.29 -8.59 -4.17
C ALA A 109 4.68 -9.20 -3.94
N ILE A 110 4.91 -10.45 -4.38
CA ILE A 110 6.14 -11.20 -4.09
C ILE A 110 7.37 -10.74 -4.87
N THR A 111 7.18 -10.04 -5.99
CA THR A 111 8.28 -9.51 -6.82
C THR A 111 8.79 -8.16 -6.37
N LYS A 112 8.21 -7.59 -5.30
CA LYS A 112 8.71 -6.34 -4.75
C LYS A 112 10.02 -6.50 -4.04
N SER A 113 10.94 -5.60 -4.34
CA SER A 113 12.25 -5.55 -3.72
C SER A 113 12.27 -4.57 -2.55
N PRO A 114 12.81 -4.97 -1.39
CA PRO A 114 13.19 -4.04 -0.35
C PRO A 114 14.15 -2.96 -0.88
N PRO A 115 14.11 -1.75 -0.34
CA PRO A 115 15.07 -0.71 -0.71
C PRO A 115 16.50 -1.11 -0.31
N PRO A 116 17.54 -0.59 -0.99
CA PRO A 116 18.93 -1.02 -0.81
C PRO A 116 19.53 -0.68 0.57
N TYR A 117 18.86 0.17 1.35
CA TYR A 117 19.25 0.54 2.70
C TYR A 117 18.57 -0.31 3.79
N GLU A 118 17.67 -1.23 3.42
CA GLU A 118 17.05 -2.16 4.37
C GLU A 118 18.09 -3.06 5.00
N LYS A 119 18.04 -3.21 6.33
CA LYS A 119 19.02 -3.99 7.09
C LYS A 119 18.68 -5.46 7.16
N THR A 120 17.40 -5.80 7.02
CA THR A 120 16.89 -7.18 7.05
C THR A 120 15.94 -7.41 5.88
N PRO A 121 16.43 -7.37 4.62
CA PRO A 121 15.59 -7.46 3.43
C PRO A 121 14.83 -8.79 3.36
N GLU A 122 15.45 -9.89 3.79
CA GLU A 122 14.83 -11.22 3.81
C GLU A 122 13.59 -11.25 4.70
N LEU A 123 13.67 -10.65 5.90
CA LEU A 123 12.53 -10.57 6.81
C LEU A 123 11.36 -9.75 6.23
N VAL A 124 11.66 -8.72 5.43
CA VAL A 124 10.62 -7.92 4.76
C VAL A 124 9.94 -8.74 3.68
N VAL A 125 10.71 -9.48 2.87
CA VAL A 125 10.18 -10.39 1.85
C VAL A 125 9.37 -11.52 2.48
N ASP A 126 9.87 -12.12 3.56
CA ASP A 126 9.19 -13.19 4.29
C ASP A 126 7.82 -12.75 4.80
N LYS A 127 7.68 -11.51 5.28
CA LYS A 127 6.39 -10.95 5.70
C LYS A 127 5.40 -10.83 4.54
N VAL A 128 5.89 -10.49 3.35
CA VAL A 128 5.05 -10.47 2.14
C VAL A 128 4.64 -11.88 1.76
N PHE A 129 5.57 -12.83 1.76
CA PHE A 129 5.29 -14.22 1.41
C PHE A 129 4.30 -14.84 2.39
N GLN A 130 4.48 -14.59 3.70
CA GLN A 130 3.56 -15.03 4.73
C GLN A 130 2.16 -14.44 4.53
N ALA A 131 2.04 -13.15 4.17
CA ALA A 131 0.73 -12.55 3.91
C ALA A 131 0.00 -13.19 2.72
N VAL A 132 0.73 -13.60 1.68
CA VAL A 132 0.16 -14.34 0.53
C VAL A 132 -0.21 -15.76 0.94
N TYR A 133 0.67 -16.44 1.69
CA TYR A 133 0.45 -17.79 2.22
C TYR A 133 -0.78 -17.86 3.11
N ASP A 134 -0.93 -16.90 4.04
CA ASP A 134 -2.07 -16.79 4.96
C ASP A 134 -3.40 -16.67 4.22
N CYS A 135 -3.40 -16.12 2.99
CA CYS A 135 -4.57 -16.11 2.12
C CYS A 135 -4.77 -17.47 1.43
N SER A 136 -3.71 -18.03 0.85
CA SER A 136 -3.71 -19.38 0.26
C SER A 136 -2.30 -19.85 -0.06
N GLU A 137 -1.94 -21.02 0.45
CA GLU A 137 -0.70 -21.72 0.11
C GLU A 137 -0.59 -21.99 -1.40
N GLU A 138 -1.69 -22.44 -2.04
CA GLU A 138 -1.72 -22.69 -3.49
C GLU A 138 -1.48 -21.41 -4.28
N LEU A 139 -2.01 -20.28 -3.81
CA LEU A 139 -1.80 -18.99 -4.47
C LEU A 139 -0.33 -18.60 -4.47
N LEU A 140 0.35 -18.75 -3.32
CA LEU A 140 1.78 -18.48 -3.23
C LEU A 140 2.59 -19.40 -4.15
N ALA A 141 2.29 -20.71 -4.14
CA ALA A 141 2.99 -21.67 -4.99
C ALA A 141 2.86 -21.34 -6.48
N ARG A 142 1.65 -20.96 -6.92
CA ARG A 142 1.39 -20.57 -8.31
C ARG A 142 2.10 -19.26 -8.69
N ALA A 143 2.07 -18.26 -7.81
CA ALA A 143 2.77 -17.00 -8.04
C ALA A 143 4.30 -17.21 -8.12
N ALA A 144 4.86 -18.03 -7.24
CA ALA A 144 6.28 -18.38 -7.26
C ALA A 144 6.69 -19.08 -8.55
N ALA A 145 5.82 -19.96 -9.10
CA ALA A 145 6.07 -20.64 -10.36
C ALA A 145 6.07 -19.70 -11.59
N GLU A 146 5.43 -18.54 -11.53
CA GLU A 146 5.45 -17.55 -12.63
C GLU A 146 6.72 -16.70 -12.66
N VAL A 147 7.49 -16.67 -11.57
CA VAL A 147 8.66 -15.79 -11.40
C VAL A 147 9.99 -16.54 -11.28
N ALA A 148 9.96 -17.88 -11.23
CA ALA A 148 11.11 -18.77 -11.21
C ALA A 148 11.64 -19.06 -12.63
#